data_AF-A0A7S0VGF3-F1
#
_entry.id   AF-A0A7S0VGF3-F1
#
_cell.length_a   1.000
_cell.length_b   1.000
_cell.length_c   1.000
_cell.angle_alpha   90.00
_cell.angle_beta   90.00
_cell.angle_gamma   90.00
#
_symmetry.space_group_name_H-M   'P 1'
#
loop_
_entity.id
_entity.type
_entity.pdbx_description
1 polymer ?
#
loop_
_entity_poly.entity_id
_entity_poly.type
_entity_poly.pdbx_seq_one_letter_code
_entity_poly.pdbx_strand_id
1 'polypeptide(L)'
;MADYNCLDASPVPGDPRYGYQHNWNTGMLASPCADPCCFLGSLFFPCCSAMYVRKEVLGGSLERYKCCQGYYDCMCFQAGSLGEESMPEICLCLEALLCEACSISATRMFIMDTRSIQPDPCDTRLIRLNNFLVLLSCICHILAMIDDSFDAAAEIVELISDIVYALVAACMLTQTHVEVKNAPKPIDWSKANLYPRSGSKQMRNGEAGAGGGGGMRNVPQ
;
A
#
# COMPACT_ATOMS: atom_id res chain seq x y z
N MET A 1 -33.31 -3.54 12.48
CA MET A 1 -32.40 -2.38 12.54
C MET A 1 -31.03 -2.97 12.26
N ALA A 2 -30.49 -2.81 11.05
CA ALA A 2 -29.18 -3.37 10.73
C ALA A 2 -28.15 -2.57 11.53
N ASP A 3 -27.39 -3.25 12.38
CA ASP A 3 -26.26 -2.66 13.09
C ASP A 3 -25.21 -2.24 12.05
N TYR A 4 -25.30 -1.00 11.57
CA TYR A 4 -24.24 -0.37 10.79
C TYR A 4 -23.09 -0.04 11.74
N ASN A 5 -22.40 -1.06 12.22
CA ASN A 5 -21.12 -0.89 12.90
C ASN A 5 -20.13 -0.37 11.85
N CYS A 6 -19.87 0.94 11.86
CA CYS A 6 -18.83 1.55 11.04
C CYS A 6 -17.44 0.91 11.29
N LEU A 7 -17.28 0.25 12.44
CA LEU A 7 -16.09 -0.50 12.86
C LEU A 7 -16.24 -2.02 12.68
N ASP A 8 -17.14 -2.47 11.82
CA ASP A 8 -17.26 -3.88 11.52
C ASP A 8 -15.95 -4.42 10.89
N ALA A 9 -15.55 -5.62 11.31
CA ALA A 9 -14.40 -6.34 10.76
C ALA A 9 -14.74 -7.07 9.45
N SER A 10 -16.00 -7.07 9.02
CA SER A 10 -16.40 -7.76 7.80
C SER A 10 -15.57 -7.31 6.61
N PRO A 11 -15.13 -8.24 5.75
CA PRO A 11 -14.32 -7.93 4.58
C PRO A 11 -15.02 -6.94 3.66
N VAL A 12 -14.24 -6.13 2.94
CA VAL A 12 -14.80 -5.23 1.93
C VAL A 12 -15.40 -6.10 0.81
N PRO A 13 -16.67 -5.88 0.42
CA PRO A 13 -17.32 -6.67 -0.63
C PRO A 13 -16.50 -6.60 -1.93
N GLY A 14 -16.14 -7.76 -2.49
CA GLY A 14 -15.38 -7.85 -3.73
C GLY A 14 -13.87 -7.77 -3.60
N ASP A 15 -13.30 -7.75 -2.38
CA ASP A 15 -11.84 -7.86 -2.19
C ASP A 15 -11.38 -9.31 -2.47
N PRO A 16 -10.56 -9.56 -3.52
CA PRO A 16 -10.06 -10.89 -3.86
C PRO A 16 -9.16 -11.50 -2.77
N ARG A 17 -8.59 -10.66 -1.89
CA ARG A 17 -7.65 -11.09 -0.85
C ARG A 17 -8.31 -11.88 0.27
N TYR A 18 -9.63 -11.80 0.41
CA TYR A 18 -10.37 -12.61 1.38
C TYR A 18 -10.33 -14.12 1.04
N GLY A 19 -10.05 -14.48 -0.22
CA GLY A 19 -9.88 -15.88 -0.66
C GLY A 19 -8.46 -16.43 -0.51
N TYR A 20 -7.53 -15.66 0.03
CA TYR A 20 -6.13 -16.07 0.13
C TYR A 20 -5.91 -17.15 1.18
N GLN A 21 -4.84 -17.94 1.06
CA GLN A 21 -4.66 -19.15 1.90
C GLN A 21 -3.99 -18.87 3.25
N HIS A 22 -3.27 -17.75 3.37
CA HIS A 22 -2.42 -17.48 4.52
C HIS A 22 -2.91 -16.29 5.34
N ASN A 23 -2.61 -16.29 6.64
CA ASN A 23 -2.80 -15.15 7.54
C ASN A 23 -1.45 -14.50 7.87
N TRP A 24 -1.49 -13.30 8.44
CA TRP A 24 -0.30 -12.65 8.99
C TRP A 24 0.28 -13.48 10.14
N ASN A 25 1.60 -13.63 10.21
CA ASN A 25 2.23 -14.36 11.32
C ASN A 25 2.14 -13.58 12.63
N THR A 26 2.26 -12.25 12.53
CA THR A 26 2.06 -11.32 13.64
C THR A 26 0.86 -10.44 13.33
N GLY A 27 -0.15 -10.49 14.21
CA GLY A 27 -1.30 -9.61 14.10
C GLY A 27 -0.91 -8.15 14.28
N MET A 28 -1.71 -7.24 13.73
CA MET A 28 -1.35 -5.82 13.68
C MET A 28 -1.22 -5.21 15.10
N LEU A 29 -2.08 -5.61 16.05
CA LEU A 29 -2.00 -5.18 17.45
C LEU A 29 -0.73 -5.65 18.18
N ALA A 30 -0.18 -6.79 17.78
CA ALA A 30 1.03 -7.35 18.38
C ALA A 30 2.30 -6.86 17.68
N SER A 31 2.17 -6.18 16.54
CA SER A 31 3.31 -5.74 15.71
C SER A 31 4.24 -4.77 16.45
N PRO A 32 3.75 -3.77 17.21
CA PRO A 32 4.63 -2.88 17.99
C PRO A 32 5.49 -3.61 19.02
N CYS A 33 4.97 -4.71 19.60
CA CYS A 33 5.71 -5.52 20.56
C CYS A 33 6.68 -6.50 19.90
N ALA A 34 6.42 -6.90 18.65
CA ALA A 34 7.27 -7.82 17.90
C ALA A 34 8.54 -7.16 17.36
N ASP A 35 8.46 -5.89 16.96
CA ASP A 35 9.61 -5.08 16.59
C ASP A 35 9.43 -3.61 17.04
N PRO A 36 9.75 -3.30 18.31
CA PRO A 36 9.55 -1.96 18.86
C PRO A 36 10.47 -0.92 18.21
N CYS A 37 11.63 -1.33 17.71
CA CYS A 37 12.56 -0.43 17.03
C CYS A 37 12.00 0.03 15.68
N CYS A 38 11.46 -0.90 14.89
CA CYS A 38 10.80 -0.57 13.63
C CYS A 38 9.53 0.27 13.87
N PHE A 39 8.77 -0.02 14.92
CA PHE A 39 7.59 0.76 15.28
C PHE A 39 7.93 2.21 15.63
N LEU A 40 8.89 2.43 16.54
CA LEU A 40 9.33 3.77 16.92
C LEU A 40 9.96 4.51 15.73
N GLY A 41 10.76 3.81 14.92
CA GLY A 41 11.31 4.36 13.68
C GLY A 41 10.21 4.82 12.72
N SER A 42 9.16 4.02 12.57
CA SER A 42 8.02 4.34 11.70
C SER A 42 7.15 5.46 12.26
N LEU A 43 7.08 5.62 13.59
CA LEU A 43 6.30 6.67 14.23
C LEU A 43 6.97 8.05 14.12
N PHE A 44 8.29 8.12 14.30
CA PHE A 44 9.04 9.39 14.27
C PHE A 44 9.64 9.73 12.91
N PHE A 45 9.95 8.72 12.10
CA PHE A 45 10.56 8.87 10.78
C PHE A 45 9.83 7.99 9.75
N PRO A 46 8.54 8.28 9.48
CA PRO A 46 7.70 7.41 8.66
C PRO A 46 8.21 7.27 7.23
N CYS A 47 8.66 8.36 6.59
CA CYS A 47 9.18 8.31 5.22
C CYS A 47 10.42 7.42 5.12
N CYS A 48 11.37 7.54 6.06
CA CYS A 48 12.58 6.72 6.10
C CYS A 48 12.25 5.24 6.31
N SER A 49 11.32 4.96 7.22
CA SER A 49 10.88 3.61 7.52
C SER A 49 10.11 2.99 6.35
N ALA A 50 9.27 3.76 5.66
CA ALA A 50 8.58 3.33 4.46
C ALA A 50 9.58 2.94 3.35
N MET A 51 10.59 3.77 3.08
CA MET A 51 11.66 3.43 2.13
C MET A 51 12.42 2.17 2.52
N TYR A 52 12.79 2.05 3.79
CA TYR A 52 13.54 0.89 4.30
C TYR A 52 12.73 -0.41 4.16
N VAL A 53 11.51 -0.44 4.70
CA VAL A 53 10.64 -1.61 4.62
C VAL A 53 10.34 -1.97 3.16
N ARG A 54 10.16 -0.98 2.29
CA ARG A 54 9.95 -1.20 0.87
C ARG A 54 11.13 -1.88 0.18
N LYS A 55 12.37 -1.49 0.51
CA LYS A 55 13.58 -2.16 0.02
C LYS A 55 13.65 -3.61 0.51
N GLU A 56 13.37 -3.86 1.78
CA GLU A 56 13.36 -5.22 2.35
C GLU A 56 12.30 -6.12 1.70
N VAL A 57 11.10 -5.58 1.46
CA VAL A 57 9.99 -6.27 0.80
C VAL A 57 10.33 -6.70 -0.63
N LEU A 58 11.15 -5.92 -1.35
CA LEU A 58 11.61 -6.24 -2.70
C LEU A 58 12.81 -7.19 -2.74
N GLY A 59 13.33 -7.61 -1.59
CA GLY A 59 14.49 -8.52 -1.49
C GLY A 59 15.83 -7.78 -1.46
N GLY A 60 15.85 -6.52 -1.04
CA GLY A 60 17.07 -5.72 -0.85
C GLY A 60 17.60 -5.02 -2.11
N SER A 61 17.14 -5.41 -3.30
CA SER A 61 17.44 -4.72 -4.56
C SER A 61 16.19 -4.03 -5.12
N LEU A 62 16.39 -2.88 -5.79
CA LEU A 62 15.31 -2.10 -6.41
C LEU A 62 15.11 -2.42 -7.89
N GLU A 63 15.62 -3.55 -8.38
CA GLU A 63 15.48 -3.94 -9.79
C GLU A 63 14.02 -4.14 -10.22
N ARG A 64 13.16 -4.50 -9.26
CA ARG A 64 11.72 -4.74 -9.47
C ARG A 64 10.86 -3.63 -8.91
N TYR A 65 11.49 -2.51 -8.52
CA TYR A 65 10.77 -1.37 -8.00
C TYR A 65 9.91 -0.76 -9.10
N LYS A 66 8.64 -0.54 -8.77
CA LYS A 66 7.76 0.36 -9.50
C LYS A 66 7.05 1.28 -8.53
N CYS A 67 6.75 2.50 -8.95
CA CYS A 67 6.13 3.49 -8.06
C CYS A 67 4.76 2.99 -7.59
N CYS A 68 4.57 2.90 -6.28
CA CYS A 68 3.42 2.28 -5.61
C CYS A 68 3.06 0.88 -6.16
N GLN A 69 4.03 0.17 -6.76
CA GLN A 69 3.86 -1.10 -7.48
C GLN A 69 2.73 -1.13 -8.52
N GLY A 70 2.29 0.01 -9.03
CA GLY A 70 1.15 0.10 -9.97
C GLY A 70 -0.23 -0.10 -9.33
N TYR A 71 -0.33 -0.19 -8.00
CA TYR A 71 -1.62 -0.31 -7.30
C TYR A 71 -2.50 0.94 -7.44
N TYR A 72 -1.86 2.10 -7.66
CA TYR A 72 -2.50 3.42 -7.71
C TYR A 72 -2.41 4.07 -9.10
N ASP A 73 -2.35 3.27 -10.16
CA ASP A 73 -2.37 3.79 -11.53
C ASP A 73 -3.64 4.61 -11.77
N CYS A 74 -3.46 5.89 -12.05
CA CYS A 74 -4.52 6.85 -12.33
C CYS A 74 -4.26 7.53 -13.69
N MET A 75 -5.24 8.29 -14.19
CA MET A 75 -5.15 8.92 -15.51
C MET A 75 -3.90 9.80 -15.69
N CYS A 76 -3.37 10.38 -14.61
CA CYS A 76 -2.21 11.27 -14.62
C CYS A 76 -0.92 10.61 -14.08
N PHE A 77 -1.01 9.40 -13.52
CA PHE A 77 0.10 8.72 -12.85
C PHE A 77 0.10 7.25 -13.25
N GLN A 78 1.09 6.84 -14.05
CA GLN A 78 1.27 5.46 -14.46
C GLN A 78 2.61 4.95 -13.92
N ALA A 79 2.56 3.89 -13.12
CA ALA A 79 3.77 3.24 -12.65
C ALA A 79 4.60 2.73 -13.84
N GLY A 80 5.90 3.01 -13.83
CA GLY A 80 6.85 2.67 -14.89
C GLY A 80 7.11 3.79 -15.90
N SER A 81 6.33 4.88 -15.92
CA SER A 81 6.57 6.00 -16.84
C SER A 81 7.42 7.14 -16.23
N LEU A 82 7.79 7.05 -14.95
CA LEU A 82 8.46 8.11 -14.19
C LEU A 82 10.00 8.01 -14.18
N GLY A 83 10.60 7.19 -15.05
CA GLY A 83 12.05 6.96 -15.05
C GLY A 83 12.52 6.03 -13.92
N GLU A 84 11.63 5.17 -13.44
CA GLU A 84 11.89 4.22 -12.35
C GLU A 84 13.04 3.27 -12.67
N GLU A 85 13.24 2.94 -13.95
CA GLU A 85 14.34 2.08 -14.41
C GLU A 85 15.72 2.75 -14.34
N SER A 86 15.78 4.08 -14.46
CA SER A 86 17.06 4.81 -14.47
C SER A 86 17.51 5.23 -13.08
N MET A 87 16.58 5.64 -12.20
CA MET A 87 16.89 6.08 -10.83
C MET A 87 15.82 5.65 -9.81
N PRO A 88 15.73 4.34 -9.49
CA PRO A 88 14.67 3.82 -8.61
C PRO A 88 14.76 4.36 -7.17
N GLU A 89 15.96 4.70 -6.69
CA GLU A 89 16.13 5.24 -5.32
C GLU A 89 15.50 6.62 -5.14
N ILE A 90 15.62 7.49 -6.15
CA ILE A 90 15.03 8.82 -6.11
C ILE A 90 13.52 8.72 -6.23
N CYS A 91 13.03 7.86 -7.13
CA CYS A 91 11.60 7.60 -7.25
C CYS A 91 11.01 7.06 -5.95
N LEU A 92 11.70 6.13 -5.27
CA LEU A 92 11.28 5.61 -3.97
C LEU A 92 11.28 6.68 -2.88
N CYS A 93 12.28 7.57 -2.88
CA CYS A 93 12.33 8.69 -1.96
C CYS A 93 11.16 9.65 -2.18
N LEU A 94 10.87 10.01 -3.42
CA LEU A 94 9.74 10.86 -3.76
C LEU A 94 8.39 10.19 -3.44
N GLU A 95 8.27 8.88 -3.67
CA GLU A 95 7.07 8.11 -3.29
C GLU A 95 6.82 8.20 -1.79
N ALA A 96 7.86 7.95 -0.98
CA ALA A 96 7.76 7.96 0.48
C ALA A 96 7.56 9.37 1.06
N LEU A 97 8.04 10.42 0.40
CA LEU A 97 7.90 11.81 0.86
C LEU A 97 6.60 12.48 0.41
N LEU A 98 6.14 12.20 -0.82
CA LEU A 98 5.00 12.90 -1.42
C LEU A 98 3.69 12.10 -1.36
N CYS A 99 3.77 10.76 -1.29
CA CYS A 99 2.62 9.86 -1.26
C CYS A 99 2.81 8.79 -0.20
N GLU A 100 3.23 9.18 1.01
CA GLU A 100 3.59 8.24 2.09
C GLU A 100 2.50 7.19 2.35
N ALA A 101 1.25 7.64 2.50
CA ALA A 101 0.11 6.75 2.74
C ALA A 101 -0.07 5.74 1.58
N CYS A 102 0.15 6.18 0.34
CA CYS A 102 0.11 5.35 -0.85
C CYS A 102 1.24 4.32 -0.83
N SER A 103 2.45 4.75 -0.46
CA SER A 103 3.64 3.92 -0.39
C SER A 103 3.49 2.81 0.65
N ILE A 104 3.07 3.15 1.86
CA ILE A 104 2.83 2.19 2.95
C ILE A 104 1.75 1.19 2.53
N SER A 105 0.64 1.69 1.98
CA SER A 105 -0.48 0.86 1.54
C SER A 105 -0.11 -0.06 0.39
N ALA A 106 0.60 0.44 -0.63
CA ALA A 106 1.08 -0.33 -1.77
C ALA A 106 2.08 -1.41 -1.35
N THR A 107 3.00 -1.07 -0.46
CA THR A 107 3.98 -2.02 0.10
C THR A 107 3.28 -3.17 0.81
N ARG A 108 2.24 -2.85 1.59
CA ARG A 108 1.45 -3.85 2.27
C ARG A 108 0.62 -4.71 1.32
N MET A 109 -0.09 -4.09 0.36
CA MET A 109 -0.87 -4.82 -0.65
C MET A 109 0.02 -5.75 -1.48
N PHE A 110 1.22 -5.29 -1.84
CA PHE A 110 2.20 -6.09 -2.55
C PHE A 110 2.57 -7.36 -1.79
N ILE A 111 2.86 -7.24 -0.49
CA ILE A 111 3.16 -8.40 0.37
C ILE A 111 1.96 -9.34 0.45
N MET A 112 0.76 -8.79 0.62
CA MET A 112 -0.46 -9.59 0.69
C MET A 112 -0.72 -10.37 -0.58
N ASP A 113 -0.55 -9.76 -1.75
CA ASP A 113 -0.83 -10.39 -3.04
C ASP A 113 0.25 -11.42 -3.40
N THR A 114 1.53 -11.05 -3.24
CA THR A 114 2.65 -11.94 -3.57
C THR A 114 2.77 -13.15 -2.64
N ARG A 115 2.39 -13.00 -1.36
CA ARG A 115 2.41 -14.09 -0.38
C ARG A 115 1.04 -14.71 -0.14
N SER A 116 0.00 -14.27 -0.86
CA SER A 116 -1.38 -14.71 -0.67
C SER A 116 -1.80 -14.67 0.82
N ILE A 117 -1.69 -13.49 1.43
CA ILE A 117 -2.04 -13.21 2.83
C ILE A 117 -3.35 -12.43 2.92
N GLN A 118 -4.29 -12.93 3.70
CA GLN A 118 -5.57 -12.28 3.97
C GLN A 118 -5.41 -11.02 4.83
N PRO A 119 -6.27 -10.00 4.66
CA PRO A 119 -6.29 -8.83 5.54
C PRO A 119 -6.61 -9.24 6.98
N ASP A 120 -5.93 -8.60 7.93
CA ASP A 120 -6.21 -8.78 9.35
C ASP A 120 -7.58 -8.12 9.70
N PRO A 121 -8.46 -8.77 10.47
CA PRO A 121 -9.71 -8.16 10.91
C PRO A 121 -9.52 -6.84 11.65
N CYS A 122 -8.45 -6.70 12.44
CA CYS A 122 -8.10 -5.47 13.13
C CYS A 122 -7.68 -4.36 12.15
N ASP A 123 -6.99 -4.73 11.06
CA ASP A 123 -6.56 -3.82 10.00
C ASP A 123 -7.74 -3.18 9.30
N THR A 124 -8.76 -3.98 8.97
CA THR A 124 -10.00 -3.44 8.38
C THR A 124 -10.67 -2.41 9.30
N ARG A 125 -10.67 -2.64 10.61
CA ARG A 125 -11.26 -1.69 11.59
C ARG A 125 -10.44 -0.40 11.70
N LEU A 126 -9.11 -0.52 11.82
CA LEU A 126 -8.25 0.66 11.95
C LEU A 126 -8.22 1.50 10.69
N ILE A 127 -8.17 0.89 9.50
CA ILE A 127 -8.24 1.63 8.23
C ILE A 127 -9.59 2.36 8.08
N ARG A 128 -10.71 1.73 8.47
CA ARG A 128 -12.03 2.37 8.44
C ARG A 128 -12.11 3.55 9.41
N LEU A 129 -11.59 3.37 10.62
CA LEU A 129 -11.51 4.44 11.61
C LEU A 129 -10.67 5.62 11.09
N ASN A 130 -9.50 5.34 10.51
CA ASN A 130 -8.64 6.36 9.92
C ASN A 130 -9.36 7.16 8.83
N ASN A 131 -9.99 6.46 7.87
CA ASN A 131 -10.74 7.13 6.80
C ASN A 131 -11.93 7.94 7.32
N PHE A 132 -12.60 7.46 8.37
CA PHE A 132 -13.67 8.18 9.03
C PHE A 132 -13.18 9.48 9.68
N LEU A 133 -12.05 9.43 10.40
CA LEU A 133 -11.48 10.61 11.06
C LEU A 133 -10.98 11.65 10.05
N VAL A 134 -10.35 11.22 8.95
CA VAL A 134 -9.95 12.13 7.86
C VAL A 134 -11.17 12.81 7.24
N LEU A 135 -12.24 12.07 6.97
CA LEU A 135 -13.48 12.65 6.45
C LEU A 135 -14.13 13.61 7.45
N LEU A 136 -14.14 13.25 8.74
CA LEU A 136 -14.68 14.09 9.80
C LEU A 136 -13.89 15.39 9.93
N SER A 137 -12.56 15.31 9.92
CA SER A 137 -11.67 16.48 9.92
C SER A 137 -11.98 17.40 8.73
N CYS A 138 -12.10 16.83 7.53
CA CYS A 138 -12.46 17.60 6.33
C CYS A 138 -13.81 18.31 6.47
N ILE A 139 -14.85 17.63 6.99
CA ILE A 139 -16.16 18.23 7.23
C ILE A 139 -16.07 19.35 8.28
N CYS A 140 -15.36 19.13 9.38
CA CYS A 140 -15.17 20.14 10.43
C CYS A 140 -14.46 21.38 9.90
N HIS A 141 -13.43 21.22 9.06
CA HIS A 141 -12.75 22.34 8.39
C HIS A 141 -13.65 23.10 7.41
N ILE A 142 -14.52 22.40 6.67
CA ILE A 142 -15.51 23.06 5.81
C ILE A 142 -16.52 23.86 6.64
N LEU A 143 -16.94 23.35 7.80
CA LEU A 143 -17.85 24.05 8.71
C LEU A 143 -17.19 25.26 9.37
N ALA A 144 -15.92 25.12 9.78
CA ALA A 144 -15.09 26.22 10.29
C ALA A 144 -14.97 27.39 9.30
N MET A 145 -14.86 27.11 7.99
CA MET A 145 -14.90 28.16 6.95
C MET A 145 -16.22 28.95 6.90
N ILE A 146 -17.32 28.40 7.42
CA ILE A 146 -18.66 29.02 7.42
C ILE A 146 -18.94 29.71 8.77
N ASP A 147 -18.47 29.12 9.87
CA ASP A 147 -18.67 29.60 11.24
C ASP A 147 -17.43 29.30 12.10
N ASP A 148 -16.74 30.37 12.50
CA ASP A 148 -15.51 30.36 13.32
C ASP A 148 -15.70 29.60 14.67
N SER A 149 -16.93 29.38 15.11
CA SER A 149 -17.23 28.60 16.33
C SER A 149 -16.75 27.14 16.24
N PHE A 150 -16.52 26.62 15.04
CA PHE A 150 -16.05 25.25 14.80
C PHE A 150 -14.53 25.11 14.68
N ASP A 151 -13.76 26.20 14.66
CA ASP A 151 -12.30 26.17 14.46
C ASP A 151 -11.60 25.25 15.46
N ALA A 152 -11.84 25.46 16.75
CA ALA A 152 -11.22 24.66 17.80
C ALA A 152 -11.60 23.17 17.71
N ALA A 153 -12.82 22.87 17.25
CA ALA A 153 -13.26 21.49 17.05
C ALA A 153 -12.58 20.86 15.83
N ALA A 154 -12.41 21.60 14.74
CA ALA A 154 -11.71 21.15 13.54
C ALA A 154 -10.25 20.82 13.84
N GLU A 155 -9.54 21.70 14.55
CA GLU A 155 -8.14 21.48 14.96
C GLU A 155 -7.97 20.24 15.85
N ILE A 156 -8.87 20.04 16.83
CA ILE A 156 -8.81 18.86 17.71
C ILE A 156 -9.06 17.57 16.92
N VAL A 157 -10.05 17.57 16.02
CA VAL A 157 -10.35 16.40 15.20
C VAL A 157 -9.21 16.10 14.23
N GLU A 158 -8.59 17.12 13.64
CA GLU A 158 -7.40 16.96 12.79
C GLU A 158 -6.24 16.35 13.57
N LEU A 159 -5.93 16.88 14.76
CA LEU A 159 -4.88 16.33 15.62
C LEU A 159 -5.14 14.85 15.97
N ILE A 160 -6.39 14.51 16.31
CA ILE A 160 -6.75 13.11 16.59
C ILE A 160 -6.58 12.24 15.34
N SER A 161 -7.00 12.75 14.18
CA SER A 161 -6.85 12.06 12.90
C SER A 161 -5.37 11.77 12.60
N ASP A 162 -4.48 12.74 12.78
CA ASP A 162 -3.05 12.60 12.52
C ASP A 162 -2.38 11.61 13.47
N ILE A 163 -2.73 11.65 14.76
CA ILE A 163 -2.22 10.69 15.75
C ILE A 163 -2.66 9.28 15.39
N VAL A 164 -3.95 9.09 15.04
CA VAL A 164 -4.46 7.77 14.65
C VAL A 164 -3.79 7.28 13.37
N TYR A 165 -3.65 8.15 12.37
CA TYR A 165 -2.95 7.82 11.13
C TYR A 165 -1.52 7.37 11.41
N ALA A 166 -0.74 8.14 12.18
CA ALA A 166 0.64 7.83 12.50
C ALA A 166 0.79 6.47 13.22
N LEU A 167 -0.10 6.18 14.18
CA LEU A 167 -0.10 4.89 14.89
C LEU A 167 -0.45 3.73 13.97
N VAL A 168 -1.46 3.88 13.12
CA VAL A 168 -1.89 2.83 12.18
C VAL A 168 -0.81 2.58 11.13
N ALA A 169 -0.27 3.63 10.54
CA ALA A 169 0.83 3.56 9.57
C ALA A 169 2.06 2.87 10.15
N ALA A 170 2.46 3.23 11.38
CA ALA A 170 3.58 2.59 12.07
C ALA A 170 3.32 1.10 12.34
N CYS A 171 2.10 0.73 12.76
CA CYS A 171 1.71 -0.67 12.92
C CYS A 171 1.77 -1.45 11.60
N MET A 172 1.27 -0.88 10.49
CA MET A 172 1.28 -1.51 9.17
C MET A 172 2.71 -1.75 8.66
N LEU A 173 3.60 -0.75 8.79
CA LEU A 173 5.00 -0.89 8.41
C LEU A 173 5.71 -1.94 9.26
N THR A 174 5.50 -1.92 10.58
CA THR A 174 6.10 -2.88 11.50
C THR A 174 5.61 -4.30 11.24
N GLN A 175 4.31 -4.48 11.04
CA GLN A 175 3.71 -5.78 10.68
C GLN A 175 4.36 -6.34 9.41
N THR A 176 4.50 -5.48 8.40
CA THR A 176 5.10 -5.85 7.11
C THR A 176 6.57 -6.22 7.27
N HIS A 177 7.34 -5.43 8.01
CA HIS A 177 8.75 -5.70 8.30
C HIS A 177 8.95 -7.03 9.03
N VAL A 178 8.18 -7.27 10.10
CA VAL A 178 8.22 -8.51 10.88
C VAL A 178 7.87 -9.73 10.03
N GLU A 179 6.88 -9.59 9.14
CA GLU A 179 6.48 -10.67 8.23
C GLU A 179 7.59 -11.00 7.22
N VAL A 180 8.32 -10.00 6.71
CA VAL A 180 9.50 -10.22 5.86
C VAL A 180 10.64 -10.89 6.63
N LYS A 181 10.87 -10.48 7.88
CA LYS A 181 11.99 -10.94 8.71
C LYS A 181 11.83 -12.36 9.25
N ASN A 182 10.64 -12.73 9.76
CA ASN A 182 10.51 -13.90 10.63
C ASN A 182 10.07 -15.20 9.93
N ALA A 183 9.42 -15.16 8.77
CA ALA A 183 9.10 -16.36 7.99
C ALA A 183 8.56 -15.98 6.60
N PRO A 184 9.44 -15.83 5.59
CA PRO A 184 9.00 -15.50 4.24
C PRO A 184 8.18 -16.67 3.68
N LYS A 185 6.86 -16.51 3.65
CA LYS A 185 6.01 -17.30 2.78
C LYS A 185 6.54 -17.15 1.33
N PRO A 186 6.49 -18.21 0.50
CA PRO A 186 7.04 -18.16 -0.84
C PRO A 186 6.45 -16.97 -1.61
N ILE A 187 7.31 -16.15 -2.20
CA ILE A 187 6.92 -14.95 -2.93
C ILE A 187 6.57 -15.38 -4.36
N ASP A 188 5.30 -15.21 -4.72
CA ASP A 188 4.84 -15.40 -6.09
C ASP A 188 4.90 -14.06 -6.85
N TRP A 189 6.02 -13.87 -7.56
CA TRP A 189 6.25 -12.67 -8.36
C TRP A 189 5.30 -12.52 -9.55
N SER A 190 4.60 -13.58 -9.95
CA SER A 190 3.58 -13.46 -11.01
C SER A 190 2.37 -12.65 -10.56
N LYS A 191 2.13 -12.55 -9.24
CA LYS A 191 0.98 -11.86 -8.66
C LYS A 191 1.20 -10.39 -8.33
N ALA A 192 2.45 -9.94 -8.39
CA ALA A 192 2.91 -8.61 -7.99
C ALA A 192 2.17 -7.42 -8.63
N ASN A 193 1.51 -7.63 -9.77
CA ASN A 193 0.85 -6.57 -10.56
C ASN A 193 -0.63 -6.85 -10.83
N LEU A 194 -1.28 -7.76 -10.08
CA LEU A 194 -2.58 -8.31 -10.49
C LEU A 194 -3.79 -7.39 -10.24
N TYR A 195 -3.68 -6.36 -9.40
CA TYR A 195 -4.87 -5.59 -9.00
C TYR A 195 -4.62 -4.08 -8.96
N PRO A 196 -4.79 -3.36 -10.07
CA PRO A 196 -5.14 -1.96 -9.94
C PRO A 196 -6.59 -1.88 -9.41
N ARG A 197 -6.86 -0.99 -8.45
CA ARG A 197 -8.21 -0.87 -7.85
C ARG A 197 -9.26 -0.65 -8.95
N SER A 198 -10.38 -1.36 -8.84
CA SER A 198 -11.56 -1.25 -9.72
C SER A 198 -11.85 0.21 -10.11
N GLY A 199 -11.52 0.57 -11.35
CA GLY A 199 -11.65 1.93 -11.90
C GLY A 199 -10.59 2.28 -12.95
N SER A 200 -9.42 1.66 -12.91
CA SER A 200 -8.39 1.79 -13.96
C SER A 200 -8.72 0.87 -15.15
N LYS A 201 -8.96 1.46 -16.32
CA LYS A 201 -9.08 0.68 -17.56
C LYS A 201 -7.80 -0.11 -17.78
N GLN A 202 -7.92 -1.43 -17.77
CA GLN A 202 -6.90 -2.35 -18.26
C GLN A 202 -6.70 -2.09 -19.76
N MET A 203 -5.68 -1.31 -20.12
CA MET A 203 -5.22 -1.23 -21.50
C MET A 203 -4.51 -2.54 -21.84
N ARG A 204 -5.09 -3.24 -22.81
CA ARG A 204 -4.71 -4.54 -23.37
C ARG A 204 -3.25 -4.60 -23.85
N ASN A 205 -2.65 -5.76 -23.58
CA ASN A 205 -1.52 -6.43 -24.23
C ASN A 205 -1.14 -5.99 -25.65
N GLY A 206 0.18 -6.00 -25.89
CA GLY A 206 0.80 -6.16 -27.21
C GLY A 206 2.22 -6.70 -27.06
N GLU A 207 2.40 -7.96 -27.41
CA GLU A 207 3.63 -8.76 -27.40
C GLU A 207 4.83 -8.07 -28.07
N ALA A 208 6.00 -8.10 -27.42
CA ALA A 208 7.28 -7.92 -28.10
C ALA A 208 8.37 -8.72 -27.36
N GLY A 209 8.56 -9.97 -27.77
CA GLY A 209 9.55 -10.84 -27.16
C GLY A 209 9.69 -12.20 -27.83
N ALA A 210 10.12 -12.23 -29.10
CA ALA A 210 10.82 -13.38 -29.67
C ALA A 210 11.74 -12.91 -30.80
N GLY A 211 13.02 -12.75 -30.49
CA GLY A 211 14.07 -12.63 -31.48
C GLY A 211 14.53 -13.99 -31.98
N GLY A 212 15.10 -14.01 -33.20
CA GLY A 212 16.15 -14.96 -33.57
C GLY A 212 15.90 -15.83 -34.80
N GLY A 213 16.66 -15.56 -35.88
CA GLY A 213 17.32 -16.64 -36.63
C GLY A 213 16.84 -16.93 -38.06
N GLY A 214 17.49 -16.31 -39.04
CA GLY A 214 18.19 -17.00 -40.14
C GLY A 214 17.41 -17.79 -41.22
N GLY A 215 17.60 -17.37 -42.48
CA GLY A 215 18.01 -18.33 -43.52
C GLY A 215 17.00 -18.68 -44.64
N MET A 216 17.35 -18.23 -45.85
CA MET A 216 17.21 -18.92 -47.15
C MET A 216 15.82 -19.23 -47.77
N ARG A 217 15.61 -18.60 -48.94
CA ARG A 217 15.16 -19.16 -50.25
C ARG A 217 14.05 -20.23 -50.26
N ASN A 218 12.95 -19.92 -50.96
CA ASN A 218 12.69 -20.47 -52.30
C ASN A 218 11.38 -19.91 -52.91
N VAL A 219 11.51 -19.32 -54.10
CA VAL A 219 10.52 -19.37 -55.20
C VAL A 219 10.71 -20.77 -55.81
N PRO A 220 9.69 -21.59 -56.12
CA PRO A 220 8.76 -21.38 -57.25
C PRO A 220 7.36 -22.05 -57.02
N GLN A 221 6.35 -22.08 -57.89
CA GLN A 221 6.02 -21.61 -59.24
C GLN A 221 4.59 -21.02 -59.17
#